data_AF-A0A8S9I9E1-F1
#
_entry.id   AF-A0A8S9I9E1-F1
#
_cell.length_a   1.000
_cell.length_b   1.000
_cell.length_c   1.000
_cell.angle_alpha   90.00
_cell.angle_beta   90.00
_cell.angle_gamma   90.00
#
_symmetry.space_group_name_H-M   'P 1'
#
loop_
_entity.id
_entity.type
_entity.pdbx_description
1 polymer ?
#
loop_
_entity_poly.entity_id
_entity_poly.type
_entity_poly.pdbx_seq_one_letter_code
_entity_poly.pdbx_strand_id
1 'polypeptide(L)'
;MGKTFLVQPVNEHRFLVHGDTIDCLVDLDRRTCSCGKYDLLKIPCRHAIRAGLTVGRAPSSLTDFMFTTSNWRTAYEETINPIGVPEDSWVVPDTVRNASVLAPESRRGAGRRRKHRYETVEDKLRSSQGAQEKKRCRCSRCGEENHNRATCDRAI
;
A
#
# COMPACT_ATOMS: atom_id res chain seq x y z
N MET A 1 -18.08 13.18 -2.94
CA MET A 1 -17.62 14.22 -3.87
C MET A 1 -16.15 14.50 -3.60
N GLY A 2 -15.27 14.29 -4.58
CA GLY A 2 -13.83 14.45 -4.38
C GLY A 2 -13.48 15.93 -4.15
N LYS A 3 -12.67 16.22 -3.15
CA LYS A 3 -12.22 17.58 -2.87
C LYS A 3 -11.46 18.14 -4.07
N THR A 4 -11.85 19.33 -4.51
CA THR A 4 -11.20 20.06 -5.60
C THR A 4 -10.06 20.91 -5.04
N PHE A 5 -8.82 20.60 -5.45
CA PHE A 5 -7.67 21.46 -5.15
C PHE A 5 -7.79 22.81 -5.88
N LEU A 6 -7.42 23.89 -5.22
CA LEU A 6 -7.23 25.19 -5.87
C LEU A 6 -5.86 25.20 -6.54
N VAL A 7 -5.79 25.79 -7.74
CA VAL A 7 -4.56 25.87 -8.53
C VAL A 7 -4.30 27.32 -8.87
N GLN A 8 -3.12 27.80 -8.52
CA GLN A 8 -2.64 29.13 -8.87
C GLN A 8 -1.45 28.99 -9.84
N PRO A 9 -1.53 29.54 -11.06
CA PRO A 9 -0.39 29.56 -11.96
C PRO A 9 0.71 30.48 -11.39
N VAL A 10 1.94 29.97 -11.36
CA VAL A 10 3.14 30.74 -11.02
C VAL A 10 3.81 31.24 -12.31
N ASN A 11 3.86 30.38 -13.33
CA ASN A 11 4.24 30.70 -14.70
C ASN A 11 3.63 29.66 -15.66
N GLU A 12 4.06 29.63 -16.92
CA GLU A 12 3.53 28.74 -17.96
C GLU A 12 3.56 27.24 -17.58
N HIS A 13 4.59 26.81 -16.86
CA HIS A 13 4.82 25.39 -16.54
C HIS A 13 4.71 25.06 -15.05
N ARG A 14 4.65 26.09 -14.19
CA ARG A 14 4.66 25.96 -12.73
C ARG A 14 3.36 26.41 -12.10
N PHE A 15 2.88 25.59 -11.17
CA PHE A 15 1.59 25.78 -10.50
C PHE A 15 1.75 25.55 -9.00
N LEU A 16 1.22 26.48 -8.21
CA LEU A 16 1.00 26.26 -6.79
C LEU A 16 -0.37 25.59 -6.62
N VAL A 17 -0.38 24.36 -6.12
CA VAL A 17 -1.59 23.59 -5.88
C VAL A 17 -1.85 23.54 -4.38
N HIS A 18 -2.93 24.17 -3.93
CA HIS A 18 -3.29 24.19 -2.52
C HIS A 18 -3.90 22.85 -2.12
N GLY A 19 -3.22 22.15 -1.21
CA GLY A 19 -3.57 20.80 -0.77
C GLY A 19 -4.34 20.79 0.56
N ASP A 20 -4.80 19.61 0.98
CA ASP A 20 -5.45 19.44 2.30
C ASP A 20 -4.47 19.60 3.47
N THR A 21 -3.21 19.19 3.27
CA THR A 21 -2.17 19.17 4.32
C THR A 21 -1.01 20.08 4.01
N ILE A 22 -0.60 20.15 2.74
CA ILE A 22 0.51 20.97 2.29
C ILE A 22 0.18 21.54 0.92
N ASP A 23 0.61 22.78 0.69
CA ASP A 23 0.64 23.36 -0.62
C ASP A 23 1.82 22.79 -1.40
N CYS A 24 1.59 22.48 -2.67
CA CYS A 24 2.57 21.82 -3.51
C CYS A 24 2.90 22.65 -4.74
N LEU A 25 4.19 22.92 -4.93
CA LEU A 25 4.69 23.49 -6.17
C LEU A 25 4.88 22.36 -7.18
N VAL A 26 4.16 22.43 -8.30
CA VAL A 26 4.23 21.49 -9.41
C VAL A 26 4.94 22.18 -10.58
N ASP A 27 5.87 21.49 -11.22
CA ASP A 27 6.47 21.87 -12.50
C ASP A 27 6.13 20.77 -13.52
N LEU A 28 5.23 21.07 -14.47
CA LEU A 28 4.71 20.11 -15.43
C LEU A 28 5.72 19.74 -16.52
N ASP A 29 6.67 20.62 -16.82
CA ASP A 29 7.70 20.37 -17.84
C ASP A 29 8.85 19.56 -17.27
N ARG A 30 9.30 19.90 -16.06
CA ARG A 30 10.29 19.09 -15.32
C ARG A 30 9.69 17.80 -14.75
N ARG A 31 8.35 17.67 -14.76
CA ARG A 31 7.60 16.54 -14.20
C ARG A 31 7.92 16.32 -12.71
N THR A 32 7.89 17.41 -11.94
CA THR A 32 8.22 17.42 -10.50
C THR A 32 7.09 17.97 -9.66
N CYS A 33 7.05 17.58 -8.38
CA CYS A 33 6.11 18.12 -7.41
C CYS A 33 6.74 18.10 -6.01
N SER A 34 6.65 19.20 -5.26
CA SER A 34 7.26 19.31 -3.92
C SER A 34 6.74 18.29 -2.89
N CYS A 35 5.67 17.56 -3.18
CA CYS A 35 5.27 16.37 -2.39
C CYS A 35 6.17 15.14 -2.59
N GLY A 36 7.16 15.20 -3.50
CA GLY A 36 8.14 14.15 -3.81
C GLY A 36 7.60 12.98 -4.64
N LYS A 37 6.29 12.74 -4.64
CA LYS A 37 5.70 11.56 -5.31
C LYS A 37 5.93 11.56 -6.82
N TYR A 38 5.83 12.73 -7.47
CA TYR A 38 5.98 12.80 -8.92
C TYR A 38 7.43 12.53 -9.34
N ASP A 39 8.37 13.10 -8.60
CA ASP A 39 9.81 12.92 -8.78
C ASP A 39 10.24 11.46 -8.58
N LEU A 40 9.72 10.80 -7.54
CA LEU A 40 10.07 9.43 -7.17
C LEU A 40 9.41 8.39 -8.07
N LEU A 41 8.10 8.49 -8.28
CA LEU A 41 7.34 7.48 -9.00
C LEU A 41 7.37 7.69 -10.51
N LYS A 42 7.74 8.89 -10.98
CA LYS A 42 7.64 9.30 -12.39
C LYS A 42 6.21 9.19 -12.96
N ILE A 43 5.23 9.11 -12.06
CA ILE A 43 3.79 9.09 -12.31
C ILE A 43 3.20 10.35 -11.66
N PRO A 44 2.34 11.11 -12.34
CA PRO A 44 1.79 12.34 -11.80
C PRO A 44 1.02 12.07 -10.51
N CYS A 45 1.38 12.79 -9.44
CA CYS A 45 0.65 12.76 -8.18
C CYS A 45 -0.68 13.52 -8.31
N ARG A 46 -1.56 13.43 -7.30
CA ARG A 46 -2.85 14.16 -7.30
C ARG A 46 -2.72 15.67 -7.59
N HIS A 47 -1.63 16.31 -7.16
CA HIS A 47 -1.38 17.74 -7.41
C HIS A 47 -0.99 17.97 -8.87
N ALA A 48 -0.09 17.16 -9.40
CA ALA A 48 0.33 17.23 -10.80
C ALA A 48 -0.84 16.93 -11.76
N ILE A 49 -1.69 15.96 -11.43
CA ILE A 49 -2.92 15.68 -12.17
C ILE A 49 -3.81 16.92 -12.19
N ARG A 50 -4.02 17.56 -11.04
CA ARG A 50 -4.83 18.79 -10.97
C ARG A 50 -4.24 19.92 -11.83
N ALA A 51 -2.95 20.20 -11.69
CA ALA A 51 -2.26 21.23 -12.47
C ALA A 51 -2.31 20.93 -13.98
N GLY A 52 -2.13 19.66 -14.37
CA GLY A 52 -2.27 19.21 -15.76
C GLY A 52 -3.65 19.49 -16.33
N LEU A 53 -4.70 19.14 -15.59
CA LEU A 53 -6.08 19.36 -16.01
C LEU A 53 -6.41 20.85 -16.18
N THR A 54 -5.79 21.76 -15.41
CA THR A 54 -6.01 23.21 -15.57
C THR A 54 -5.43 23.77 -16.87
N VAL A 55 -4.45 23.08 -17.49
CA VAL A 55 -3.89 23.43 -18.80
C VAL A 55 -4.30 22.45 -19.90
N GLY A 56 -5.34 21.64 -19.68
CA GLY A 56 -5.84 20.68 -20.67
C GLY A 56 -4.91 19.50 -20.98
N ARG A 57 -3.88 19.25 -20.16
CA ARG A 57 -3.01 18.08 -20.30
C ARG A 57 -3.61 16.88 -19.57
N ALA A 58 -3.83 15.79 -20.32
CA ALA A 58 -4.28 14.53 -19.75
C ALA A 58 -3.21 13.95 -18.79
N PRO A 59 -3.59 13.27 -17.70
CA PRO A 59 -2.62 12.62 -16.81
C PRO A 59 -1.67 11.65 -17.52
N SER A 60 -2.15 10.96 -18.56
CA SER A 60 -1.34 10.04 -19.36
C SER A 60 -0.18 10.72 -20.08
N SER A 61 -0.33 11.96 -20.54
CA SER A 61 0.76 12.69 -21.21
C SER A 61 1.82 13.22 -20.24
N LEU A 62 1.48 13.29 -18.96
CA LEU A 62 2.36 13.71 -17.87
C LEU A 62 3.13 12.54 -17.25
N THR A 63 2.70 11.30 -17.49
CA THR A 63 3.42 10.09 -17.07
C THR A 63 4.70 9.91 -17.89
N ASP A 64 5.76 9.47 -17.24
CA ASP A 64 7.05 9.20 -17.87
C ASP A 64 6.95 8.15 -18.98
N PHE A 65 7.77 8.33 -20.02
CA PHE A 65 7.80 7.46 -21.20
C PHE A 65 8.16 6.02 -20.84
N MET A 66 8.86 5.80 -19.71
CA MET A 66 9.21 4.48 -19.21
C MET A 66 8.00 3.58 -18.96
N PHE A 67 6.82 4.16 -18.71
CA PHE A 67 5.56 3.42 -18.51
C PHE A 67 4.75 3.23 -19.79
N THR A 68 5.29 3.57 -20.96
CA THR A 68 4.62 3.31 -22.23
C THR A 68 4.80 1.86 -22.66
N THR A 69 3.78 1.30 -23.31
CA THR A 69 3.87 -0.07 -23.86
C THR A 69 4.99 -0.21 -24.89
N SER A 70 5.29 0.85 -25.65
CA SER A 70 6.43 0.87 -26.57
C SER A 70 7.75 0.70 -25.83
N ASN A 71 8.00 1.49 -24.79
CA ASN A 71 9.25 1.40 -24.03
C ASN A 71 9.36 0.07 -23.28
N TRP A 72 8.24 -0.46 -22.76
CA TRP A 72 8.22 -1.79 -22.17
C TRP A 72 8.59 -2.88 -23.20
N ARG A 73 8.05 -2.83 -24.43
CA ARG A 73 8.44 -3.79 -25.48
C ARG A 73 9.91 -3.68 -25.83
N THR A 74 10.44 -2.47 -25.99
CA THR A 74 11.87 -2.25 -26.27
C THR A 74 12.76 -2.77 -25.15
N ALA A 75 12.38 -2.57 -23.88
CA ALA A 75 13.15 -3.07 -22.74
C ALA A 75 13.23 -4.61 -22.68
N TYR A 76 12.29 -5.31 -23.29
CA TYR A 76 12.21 -6.78 -23.35
C TYR A 76 12.28 -7.31 -24.79
N GLU A 77 12.83 -6.53 -25.73
CA GLU A 77 12.94 -6.92 -27.14
C GLU A 77 13.98 -8.02 -27.34
N GLU A 78 15.02 -8.01 -26.50
CA GLU A 78 16.06 -9.01 -26.51
C GLU A 78 15.62 -10.33 -25.86
N THR A 79 16.28 -11.41 -26.25
CA THR A 79 16.01 -12.74 -25.67
C THR A 79 16.50 -12.79 -24.22
N ILE A 80 15.62 -13.16 -23.30
CA ILE A 80 16.02 -13.54 -21.94
C ILE A 80 16.69 -14.92 -22.05
N ASN A 81 18.02 -14.92 -22.08
CA ASN A 81 18.79 -16.15 -22.16
C ASN A 81 18.61 -16.97 -20.87
N PRO A 82 18.42 -18.30 -20.98
CA PRO A 82 18.41 -19.15 -19.81
C PRO A 82 19.77 -19.08 -19.11
N ILE A 83 19.76 -19.21 -17.79
CA ILE A 83 21.00 -19.42 -17.04
C ILE A 83 21.58 -20.75 -17.52
N GLY A 84 22.77 -20.72 -18.14
CA GLY A 84 23.42 -21.90 -18.72
C GLY A 84 23.90 -22.92 -17.68
N VAL A 85 23.76 -22.59 -16.41
CA VAL A 85 24.07 -23.45 -15.26
C VAL A 85 22.75 -24.05 -14.78
N PRO A 86 22.53 -25.37 -14.93
CA PRO A 86 21.30 -26.00 -14.48
C PRO A 86 21.15 -25.84 -12.96
N GLU A 87 19.91 -25.72 -12.49
CA GLU A 87 19.57 -25.34 -11.11
C GLU A 87 20.16 -26.30 -10.07
N ASP A 88 20.29 -27.59 -10.42
CA ASP A 88 20.91 -28.64 -9.61
C ASP A 88 22.41 -28.42 -9.35
N SER A 89 23.08 -27.63 -10.20
CA SER A 89 24.49 -27.27 -10.05
C SER A 89 24.73 -25.93 -9.35
N TRP A 90 23.66 -25.25 -8.90
CA TRP A 90 23.79 -23.98 -8.18
C TRP A 90 24.39 -24.20 -6.79
N VAL A 91 25.57 -23.64 -6.56
CA VAL A 91 26.21 -23.64 -5.24
C VAL A 91 25.62 -22.51 -4.40
N VAL A 92 24.62 -22.83 -3.58
CA VAL A 92 24.09 -21.90 -2.56
C VAL A 92 25.03 -21.89 -1.36
N PRO A 93 25.66 -20.75 -1.02
CA PRO A 93 26.54 -20.65 0.14
C PRO A 93 25.84 -21.07 1.43
N ASP A 94 26.57 -21.70 2.35
CA ASP A 94 26.01 -22.14 3.64
C ASP A 94 25.40 -20.98 4.44
N THR A 95 25.92 -19.77 4.29
CA THR A 95 25.37 -18.56 4.91
C THR A 95 23.95 -18.26 4.44
N VAL A 96 23.62 -18.52 3.17
CA VAL A 96 22.28 -18.31 2.59
C VAL A 96 21.40 -19.52 2.86
N ARG A 97 21.91 -20.74 2.65
CA ARG A 97 21.18 -21.99 2.90
C ARG A 97 20.71 -22.10 4.36
N ASN A 98 21.56 -21.66 5.29
CA ASN A 98 21.30 -21.71 6.72
C ASN A 98 20.72 -20.39 7.26
N ALA A 99 20.46 -19.39 6.40
CA ALA A 99 19.84 -18.15 6.83
C ALA A 99 18.42 -18.41 7.31
N SER A 100 18.17 -18.24 8.60
CA SER A 100 16.82 -18.23 9.15
C SER A 100 16.19 -16.85 8.94
N VAL A 101 15.40 -16.72 7.87
CA VAL A 101 14.56 -15.53 7.68
C VAL A 101 13.35 -15.65 8.59
N LEU A 102 13.46 -15.06 9.78
CA LEU A 102 12.33 -14.96 10.70
C LEU A 102 11.25 -14.07 10.11
N ALA A 103 9.99 -14.39 10.42
CA ALA A 103 8.89 -13.48 10.12
C ALA A 103 9.18 -12.10 10.76
N PRO A 104 8.80 -10.99 10.09
CA PRO A 104 8.97 -9.67 10.67
C PRO A 104 8.33 -9.61 12.05
N GLU A 105 9.01 -8.97 13.00
CA GLU A 105 8.43 -8.73 14.32
C GLU A 105 7.13 -7.92 14.16
N SER A 106 6.01 -8.59 14.37
CA SER A 106 4.72 -7.96 14.25
C SER A 106 4.15 -7.70 15.64
N ARG A 107 3.81 -6.45 15.90
CA ARG A 107 3.05 -6.07 17.08
C ARG A 107 1.60 -5.86 16.68
N ARG A 108 0.68 -6.20 17.58
CA ARG A 108 -0.71 -5.78 17.44
C ARG A 108 -0.74 -4.26 17.31
N GLY A 109 -1.41 -3.75 16.28
CA GLY A 109 -1.49 -2.30 16.04
C GLY A 109 -1.96 -1.54 17.28
N ALA A 110 -1.39 -0.35 17.51
CA ALA A 110 -1.80 0.53 18.59
C ALA A 110 -3.27 0.94 18.40
N GLY A 111 -4.10 0.68 19.41
CA GLY A 111 -5.52 0.99 19.34
C GLY A 111 -6.30 0.41 20.52
N ARG A 112 -7.41 1.07 20.86
CA ARG A 112 -8.29 0.63 21.94
C ARG A 112 -8.94 -0.70 21.55
N ARG A 113 -8.80 -1.73 22.40
CA ARG A 113 -9.58 -2.96 22.26
C ARG A 113 -11.06 -2.60 22.23
N ARG A 114 -11.79 -3.05 21.20
CA ARG A 114 -13.25 -2.91 21.17
C ARG A 114 -13.80 -3.73 22.34
N LYS A 115 -14.28 -3.06 23.39
CA LYS A 115 -14.73 -3.72 24.63
C LYS A 115 -16.01 -4.55 24.42
N HIS A 116 -16.80 -4.23 23.39
CA HIS A 116 -17.97 -4.99 23.01
C HIS A 116 -18.19 -4.92 21.50
N ARG A 117 -18.62 -6.04 20.90
CA ARG A 117 -19.29 -6.03 19.60
C ARG A 117 -20.68 -5.41 19.82
N TYR A 118 -21.20 -4.67 18.82
CA TYR A 118 -22.61 -4.28 18.84
C TYR A 118 -23.46 -5.54 18.71
N GLU A 119 -24.26 -5.83 19.73
CA GLU A 119 -25.20 -6.94 19.71
C GLU A 119 -26.25 -6.70 18.62
N THR A 120 -26.43 -7.70 17.75
CA THR A 120 -27.57 -7.72 16.83
C THR A 120 -28.85 -8.08 17.60
N VAL A 121 -30.01 -7.90 16.95
CA VAL A 121 -31.30 -8.33 17.52
C VAL A 121 -31.30 -9.82 17.87
N GLU A 122 -30.62 -10.63 17.05
CA GLU A 122 -30.42 -12.06 17.24
C GLU A 122 -29.55 -12.38 18.47
N ASP A 123 -28.49 -11.59 18.70
CA ASP A 123 -27.63 -11.74 19.88
C ASP A 123 -28.44 -11.51 21.17
N LYS A 124 -29.32 -10.51 21.19
CA LYS A 124 -30.19 -10.21 22.34
C LYS A 124 -31.22 -11.30 22.60
N LEU A 125 -31.81 -11.85 21.55
CA LEU A 125 -32.74 -12.99 21.63
C LEU A 125 -32.02 -14.22 22.20
N ARG A 126 -30.80 -14.52 21.75
CA ARG A 126 -29.99 -15.64 22.26
C ARG A 126 -29.58 -15.45 23.72
N SER A 127 -29.23 -14.24 24.15
CA SER A 127 -28.88 -13.95 25.54
C SER A 127 -30.05 -14.12 26.51
N SER A 128 -31.29 -14.00 26.03
CA SER A 128 -32.51 -14.17 26.84
C SER A 128 -32.91 -15.63 27.08
N GLN A 129 -32.32 -16.59 26.35
CA GLN A 129 -32.71 -18.02 26.37
C GLN A 129 -31.83 -18.91 27.29
N GLY A 130 -31.04 -18.30 28.18
CA GLY A 130 -30.20 -19.05 29.13
C GLY A 130 -28.86 -19.52 28.56
N ALA A 131 -27.89 -19.72 29.45
CA ALA A 131 -26.47 -19.86 29.12
C ALA A 131 -26.17 -21.10 28.26
N GLN A 132 -25.86 -20.90 26.97
CA GLN A 132 -25.16 -21.92 26.19
C GLN A 132 -23.80 -22.20 26.83
N GLU A 133 -23.44 -23.48 26.97
CA GLU A 133 -22.10 -23.89 27.40
C GLU A 133 -21.04 -23.12 26.60
N LYS A 134 -20.14 -22.41 27.31
CA LYS A 134 -19.06 -21.66 26.67
C LYS A 134 -18.15 -22.66 25.95
N LYS A 135 -18.30 -22.79 24.62
CA LYS A 135 -17.34 -23.51 23.79
C LYS A 135 -15.93 -23.00 24.12
N ARG A 136 -15.03 -23.93 24.48
CA ARG A 136 -13.62 -23.62 24.73
C ARG A 136 -13.05 -22.96 23.47
N CYS A 137 -12.79 -21.66 23.53
CA CYS A 137 -12.10 -20.96 22.46
C CYS A 137 -10.60 -21.26 22.58
N ARG A 138 -10.08 -22.01 21.61
CA ARG A 138 -8.64 -22.15 21.40
C ARG A 138 -8.16 -21.07 20.43
N CYS A 139 -7.13 -20.34 20.81
CA CYS A 139 -6.54 -19.32 19.99
C CYS A 139 -5.80 -19.95 18.80
N SER A 140 -6.22 -19.67 17.57
CA SER A 140 -5.53 -20.16 16.36
C SER A 140 -4.15 -19.53 16.12
N ARG A 141 -3.69 -18.62 16.97
CA ARG A 141 -2.37 -17.98 16.87
C ARG A 141 -1.36 -18.54 17.88
N CYS A 142 -1.75 -18.69 19.13
CA CYS A 142 -0.83 -19.17 20.17
C CYS A 142 -1.15 -20.59 20.69
N GLY A 143 -2.25 -21.19 20.25
CA GLY A 143 -2.68 -22.53 20.68
C GLY A 143 -3.29 -22.59 22.08
N GLU A 144 -3.17 -21.53 22.88
CA GLU A 144 -3.73 -21.46 24.23
C GLU A 144 -5.25 -21.31 24.24
N GLU A 145 -5.88 -21.70 25.34
CA GLU A 145 -7.33 -21.62 25.51
C GLU A 145 -7.75 -20.33 26.23
N ASN A 146 -9.06 -20.11 26.37
CA ASN A 146 -9.69 -18.96 27.04
C ASN A 146 -9.63 -17.62 26.28
N HIS A 147 -9.07 -17.59 25.09
CA HIS A 147 -9.11 -16.42 24.22
C HIS A 147 -9.07 -16.83 22.74
N ASN A 148 -9.41 -15.91 21.85
CA ASN A 148 -9.39 -16.16 20.41
C ASN A 148 -8.29 -15.32 19.73
N ARG A 149 -8.05 -15.55 18.44
CA ARG A 149 -7.03 -14.82 17.67
C ARG A 149 -7.16 -13.29 17.76
N ALA A 150 -8.39 -12.77 17.87
CA ALA A 150 -8.66 -11.34 17.94
C ALA A 150 -8.32 -10.72 19.32
N THR A 151 -8.28 -11.53 20.37
CA THR A 151 -7.92 -11.10 21.74
C THR A 151 -6.53 -11.57 22.17
N CYS A 152 -5.79 -12.24 21.29
CA CYS A 152 -4.45 -12.73 21.56
C CYS A 152 -3.41 -11.60 21.62
N ASP A 153 -2.62 -11.60 22.68
CA ASP A 153 -1.60 -10.59 22.97
C ASP A 153 -0.18 -11.01 22.60
N ARG A 154 0.03 -12.23 22.07
CA ARG A 154 1.32 -12.64 21.49
C ARG A 154 1.62 -11.87 20.18
N ALA A 155 2.88 -11.80 19.77
CA ALA A 155 3.31 -11.30 18.45
C ALA A 155 2.82 -12.24 17.31
N ILE A 156 2.69 -11.76 16.06
CA ILE A 156 2.26 -12.61 14.90
C ILE A 156 3.55 -13.19 14.35
#